data_AF-A0A7M1B343-F1
#
_entry.id   AF-A0A7M1B343-F1
#
_cell.length_a   1.000
_cell.length_b   1.000
_cell.length_c   1.000
_cell.angle_alpha   90.00
_cell.angle_beta   90.00
_cell.angle_gamma   90.00
#
_symmetry.space_group_name_H-M   'P 1'
#
loop_
_entity.id
_entity.type
_entity.pdbx_description
1 polymer ?
#
loop_
_entity_poly.entity_id
_entity_poly.type
_entity_poly.pdbx_seq_one_letter_code
_entity_poly.pdbx_strand_id
1 'polypeptide(L)'
;MSRFYFSIWLQWALKLTLYTALLTFFIAACITLVIYISQGTGTLDSEIKMALLTIFKFWFMVSWNFALLVILFRSLKYIFNKCIQGYMFILLGCSKEETNEEAGKTIDKIGYGDLLKVWRKWFMLMIWTVAGEMIVAVIVMKLFSSYESVFTWFNMYVLHIFILIAGFFSFIVLSVKCKKVQVKKC
;
A
#
# COMPACT_ATOMS: atom_id res chain seq x y z
N MET A 1 3.54 -21.06 -9.96
CA MET A 1 3.20 -19.61 -9.86
C MET A 1 2.69 -19.18 -8.47
N SER A 2 1.94 -19.97 -7.70
CA SER A 2 1.42 -19.50 -6.38
C SER A 2 2.52 -19.07 -5.40
N ARG A 3 3.65 -19.80 -5.34
CA ARG A 3 4.83 -19.45 -4.52
C ARG A 3 5.42 -18.08 -4.89
N PHE A 4 5.40 -17.72 -6.16
CA PHE A 4 5.85 -16.41 -6.65
C PHE A 4 4.93 -15.29 -6.15
N TYR A 5 3.61 -15.43 -6.34
CA TYR A 5 2.64 -14.44 -5.86
C TYR A 5 2.70 -14.26 -4.34
N PHE A 6 2.80 -15.37 -3.58
CA PHE A 6 2.95 -15.31 -2.13
C PHE A 6 4.24 -14.59 -1.72
N SER A 7 5.37 -14.88 -2.38
CA SER A 7 6.65 -14.26 -2.06
C SER A 7 6.69 -12.77 -2.38
N ILE A 8 6.11 -12.35 -3.51
CA ILE A 8 5.93 -10.93 -3.84
C ILE A 8 5.07 -10.26 -2.80
N TRP A 9 3.91 -10.86 -2.49
CA TRP A 9 2.97 -10.31 -1.53
C TRP A 9 3.62 -10.16 -0.16
N LEU A 10 4.35 -11.16 0.33
CA LEU A 10 5.02 -11.10 1.63
C LEU A 10 6.07 -9.97 1.68
N GLN A 11 6.94 -9.89 0.65
CA GLN A 11 7.93 -8.81 0.57
C GLN A 11 7.26 -7.44 0.47
N TRP A 12 6.17 -7.34 -0.28
CA TRP A 12 5.40 -6.11 -0.43
C TRP A 12 4.72 -5.72 0.88
N ALA A 13 4.05 -6.64 1.57
CA ALA A 13 3.33 -6.42 2.82
C ALA A 13 4.28 -5.96 3.94
N LEU A 14 5.44 -6.60 4.08
CA LEU A 14 6.47 -6.21 5.04
C LEU A 14 6.99 -4.80 4.74
N LYS A 15 7.32 -4.52 3.48
CA LYS A 15 7.82 -3.20 3.07
C LYS A 15 6.77 -2.11 3.19
N LEU A 16 5.53 -2.39 2.80
CA LEU A 16 4.41 -1.47 2.92
C LEU A 16 4.22 -1.08 4.38
N THR A 17 4.16 -2.07 5.27
CA THR A 17 3.97 -1.84 6.71
C THR A 17 5.14 -1.06 7.30
N LEU A 18 6.38 -1.48 7.02
CA LEU A 18 7.58 -0.85 7.57
C LEU A 18 7.75 0.59 7.05
N TYR A 19 7.64 0.83 5.75
CA TYR A 19 7.79 2.17 5.21
C TYR A 19 6.63 3.09 5.56
N THR A 20 5.42 2.56 5.73
CA THR A 20 4.29 3.35 6.24
C THR A 20 4.58 3.77 7.68
N ALA A 21 4.92 2.83 8.56
CA ALA A 21 5.24 3.14 9.96
C ALA A 21 6.39 4.15 10.09
N LEU A 22 7.47 4.00 9.31
CA LEU A 22 8.59 4.93 9.31
C LEU A 22 8.20 6.33 8.83
N LEU A 23 7.44 6.43 7.74
CA LEU A 23 7.00 7.71 7.21
C LEU A 23 6.02 8.40 8.16
N THR A 24 5.08 7.65 8.74
CA THR A 24 4.15 8.15 9.75
C THR A 24 4.90 8.64 10.99
N PHE A 25 5.86 7.86 11.48
CA PHE A 25 6.70 8.24 12.61
C PHE A 25 7.44 9.56 12.33
N PHE A 26 8.05 9.67 11.15
CA PHE A 26 8.77 10.88 10.75
C PHE A 26 7.85 12.11 10.69
N ILE A 27 6.69 11.98 10.05
CA ILE A 27 5.72 13.09 9.95
C ILE A 27 5.22 13.50 11.35
N ALA A 28 4.81 12.54 12.17
CA ALA A 28 4.32 12.81 13.52
C ALA A 28 5.40 13.44 14.41
N ALA A 29 6.64 12.95 14.33
CA ALA A 29 7.77 13.52 15.06
C ALA A 29 8.06 14.95 14.62
N CYS A 30 8.07 15.23 13.31
CA CYS A 30 8.27 16.59 12.79
C CYS A 30 7.17 17.55 13.28
N ILE A 31 5.90 17.15 13.21
CA ILE A 31 4.80 18.01 13.67
C ILE A 31 4.89 18.28 15.17
N THR A 32 5.11 17.25 15.98
CA THR A 32 5.26 17.40 17.43
C THR A 32 6.45 18.29 17.79
N LEU A 33 7.57 18.16 17.07
CA LEU A 33 8.76 18.98 17.28
C LEU A 33 8.51 20.44 16.89
N VAL A 34 7.84 20.70 15.77
CA VAL A 34 7.45 22.06 15.36
C VAL A 34 6.54 22.70 16.41
N ILE A 35 5.56 21.96 16.93
CA ILE A 35 4.68 22.44 18.00
C ILE A 35 5.50 22.79 19.25
N TYR A 36 6.42 21.92 19.67
CA TYR A 36 7.28 22.18 20.82
C TYR A 36 8.14 23.44 20.66
N ILE A 37 8.77 23.62 19.50
CA ILE A 37 9.58 24.81 19.20
C ILE A 37 8.71 26.07 19.21
N SER A 38 7.52 26.00 18.59
CA SER A 38 6.60 27.15 18.53
C SER A 38 6.11 27.62 19.90
N GLN A 39 6.12 26.74 20.91
CA GLN A 39 5.72 27.06 22.29
C GLN A 39 6.88 27.59 23.16
N GLY A 40 8.07 27.82 22.59
CA GLY A 40 9.16 28.53 23.27
C GLY A 40 10.17 27.65 24.02
N THR A 41 10.26 26.36 23.68
CA THR A 41 11.31 25.43 24.16
C THR A 41 11.59 25.50 25.68
N GLY A 42 10.54 25.31 26.49
CA GLY A 42 10.69 25.16 27.95
C GLY A 42 11.42 23.87 28.33
N THR A 43 11.96 23.81 29.56
CA THR A 43 12.61 22.60 30.09
C THR A 43 11.69 21.39 30.01
N LEU A 44 12.22 20.24 29.58
CA LEU A 44 11.46 18.99 29.41
C LEU A 44 11.06 18.36 30.76
N ASP A 45 10.07 18.96 31.39
CA ASP A 45 9.43 18.40 32.58
C ASP A 45 8.49 17.24 32.25
N SER A 46 8.09 16.47 33.26
CA SER A 46 7.23 15.30 33.14
C SER A 46 5.89 15.61 32.45
N GLU A 47 5.28 16.76 32.77
CA GLU A 47 4.02 17.21 32.16
C GLU A 47 4.16 17.49 30.66
N ILE A 48 5.23 18.19 30.28
CA ILE A 48 5.52 18.53 28.88
C ILE A 48 5.78 17.26 28.07
N LYS A 49 6.49 16.27 28.63
CA LYS A 49 6.71 14.97 27.96
C LYS A 49 5.39 14.23 27.72
N MET A 50 4.48 14.22 28.69
CA MET A 50 3.16 13.59 28.51
C MET A 50 2.31 14.32 27.45
N ALA A 51 2.34 15.65 27.45
CA ALA A 51 1.65 16.45 26.44
C ALA A 51 2.20 16.17 25.03
N LEU A 52 3.53 16.19 24.86
CA LEU A 52 4.19 15.91 23.58
C LEU A 52 3.89 14.49 23.07
N LEU A 53 3.87 13.51 23.97
CA LEU A 53 3.54 12.12 23.62
C LEU A 53 2.07 11.98 23.18
N THR A 54 1.16 12.74 23.80
CA THR A 54 -0.26 12.78 23.40
C THR A 54 -0.43 13.40 22.02
N ILE A 55 0.23 14.53 21.76
CA ILE A 55 0.27 15.19 20.46
C ILE A 55 0.86 14.24 19.40
N PHE A 56 1.97 13.57 19.72
CA PHE A 56 2.59 12.60 18.84
C PHE A 56 1.65 11.45 18.47
N LYS A 57 0.98 10.83 19.46
CA LYS A 57 0.02 9.74 19.21
C LYS A 57 -1.13 10.18 18.30
N PHE A 58 -1.68 11.37 18.55
CA PHE A 58 -2.73 11.93 17.71
C PHE A 58 -2.27 12.10 16.26
N TRP A 59 -1.14 12.76 16.04
CA TRP A 59 -0.60 12.98 14.70
C TRP A 59 -0.12 11.70 14.02
N PHE A 60 0.33 10.72 14.79
CA PHE A 60 0.68 9.39 14.28
C PHE A 60 -0.55 8.72 13.67
N MET A 61 -1.69 8.72 14.38
CA MET A 61 -2.93 8.12 13.87
C MET A 61 -3.44 8.84 12.60
N VAL A 62 -3.40 10.17 12.58
CA VAL A 62 -3.83 10.96 11.41
C VAL A 62 -2.90 10.76 10.21
N SER A 63 -1.58 10.85 10.45
CA SER A 63 -0.56 10.69 9.40
C SER A 63 -0.50 9.26 8.86
N TRP A 64 -1.05 8.30 9.62
CA TRP A 64 -1.58 7.00 9.22
C TRP A 64 -1.85 6.85 7.73
N ASN A 65 -3.05 7.31 7.41
CA ASN A 65 -3.70 7.09 6.13
C ASN A 65 -2.97 7.80 5.00
N PHE A 66 -2.42 8.98 5.26
CA PHE A 66 -1.65 9.73 4.28
C PHE A 66 -0.36 9.00 3.90
N ALA A 67 0.41 8.55 4.90
CA ALA A 67 1.63 7.78 4.66
C ALA A 67 1.33 6.49 3.88
N LEU A 68 0.27 5.78 4.26
CA LEU A 68 -0.14 4.55 3.57
C LEU A 68 -0.41 4.79 2.08
N LEU A 69 -1.13 5.86 1.71
CA LEU A 69 -1.39 6.20 0.31
C LEU A 69 -0.08 6.49 -0.47
N VAL A 70 0.83 7.25 0.13
CA VAL A 70 2.13 7.57 -0.49
C VAL A 70 2.97 6.31 -0.70
N ILE A 71 3.01 5.41 0.29
CA ILE A 71 3.78 4.17 0.18
C ILE A 71 3.13 3.20 -0.79
N LEU A 72 1.79 3.10 -0.84
CA LEU A 72 1.08 2.30 -1.85
C LEU A 72 1.48 2.72 -3.27
N PHE A 73 1.55 4.02 -3.54
CA PHE A 73 2.04 4.53 -4.83
C PHE A 73 3.49 4.12 -5.12
N ARG A 74 4.40 4.28 -4.16
CA ARG A 74 5.81 3.91 -4.33
C ARG A 74 6.03 2.41 -4.45
N SER A 75 5.19 1.60 -3.81
CA SER A 75 5.36 0.15 -3.72
C SER A 75 5.27 -0.55 -5.07
N LEU A 76 4.42 -0.07 -5.99
CA LEU A 76 4.26 -0.66 -7.31
C LEU A 76 5.55 -0.58 -8.13
N LYS A 77 6.26 0.56 -8.07
CA LYS A 77 7.56 0.72 -8.75
C LYS A 77 8.58 -0.31 -8.27
N TYR A 78 8.59 -0.61 -6.98
CA TYR A 78 9.51 -1.59 -6.41
C TYR A 78 9.23 -3.01 -6.94
N ILE A 79 7.95 -3.38 -7.09
CA ILE A 79 7.55 -4.70 -7.60
C ILE A 79 7.98 -4.91 -9.04
N PHE A 80 7.84 -3.88 -9.88
CA PHE A 80 8.18 -3.96 -11.31
C PHE A 80 9.70 -3.94 -11.59
N ASN A 81 10.50 -3.33 -10.69
CA ASN A 81 11.95 -3.17 -10.91
C ASN A 81 12.81 -4.22 -10.18
N LYS A 82 12.21 -5.28 -9.63
CA LYS A 82 12.97 -6.31 -8.89
C LYS A 82 12.62 -7.71 -9.33
N CYS A 83 13.64 -8.53 -9.52
CA CYS A 83 13.49 -9.97 -9.70
C CYS A 83 13.17 -10.63 -8.36
N ILE A 84 12.09 -11.41 -8.30
CA ILE A 84 11.65 -12.15 -7.10
C ILE A 84 11.50 -13.61 -7.48
N GLN A 85 12.33 -14.49 -6.87
CA GLN A 85 12.33 -15.94 -7.14
C GLN A 85 12.48 -16.32 -8.64
N GLY A 86 13.31 -15.58 -9.39
CA GLY A 86 13.55 -15.85 -10.81
C GLY A 86 12.41 -15.39 -11.74
N TYR A 87 11.52 -14.53 -11.26
CA TYR A 87 10.47 -13.92 -12.06
C TYR A 87 10.37 -12.41 -11.80
N MET A 88 10.00 -11.65 -12.82
CA MET A 88 9.78 -10.20 -12.74
C MET A 88 8.51 -9.78 -13.47
N PHE A 89 7.89 -8.71 -12.99
CA PHE A 89 6.81 -8.04 -13.69
C PHE A 89 7.38 -7.10 -14.75
N ILE A 90 6.95 -7.28 -15.98
CA ILE A 90 7.35 -6.44 -17.11
C ILE A 90 6.13 -5.68 -17.61
N LEU A 91 6.35 -4.41 -17.92
CA LEU A 91 5.34 -3.55 -18.53
C LEU A 91 5.59 -3.52 -20.05
N LEU A 92 4.59 -3.92 -20.82
CA LEU A 92 4.63 -3.88 -22.28
C LEU A 92 4.35 -2.44 -22.76
N GLY A 93 5.29 -1.90 -23.53
CA GLY A 93 5.10 -0.64 -24.24
C GLY A 93 4.14 -0.80 -25.43
N CYS A 94 3.55 0.29 -25.89
CA CYS A 94 2.87 0.32 -27.20
C CYS A 94 3.92 0.57 -28.28
N SER A 95 4.10 -0.36 -29.22
CA SER A 95 4.67 -0.05 -30.53
C SER A 95 3.63 0.77 -31.30
N LYS A 96 3.98 1.98 -31.74
CA LYS A 96 3.30 2.61 -32.86
C LYS A 96 3.94 2.06 -34.13
N GLU A 97 3.70 0.79 -34.43
CA GLU A 97 3.93 0.23 -35.76
C GLU A 97 3.33 -1.17 -35.79
N GLU A 98 2.35 -1.30 -36.67
CA GLU A 98 1.71 -2.53 -37.08
C GLU A 98 2.77 -3.41 -37.74
N THR A 99 3.27 -4.41 -37.03
CA THR A 99 3.84 -5.59 -37.65
C THR A 99 3.70 -6.76 -36.69
N ASN A 100 3.25 -7.87 -37.24
CA ASN A 100 2.93 -9.10 -36.55
C ASN A 100 4.10 -9.64 -35.72
N GLU A 101 3.73 -10.43 -34.71
CA GLU A 101 4.57 -11.40 -34.00
C GLU A 101 5.61 -10.85 -32.99
N GLU A 102 5.27 -11.04 -31.71
CA GLU A 102 6.20 -11.45 -30.66
C GLU A 102 7.40 -10.54 -30.31
N ALA A 103 7.20 -9.25 -30.01
CA ALA A 103 7.92 -8.55 -28.93
C ALA A 103 7.53 -7.07 -28.88
N GLY A 104 6.45 -6.75 -28.16
CA GLY A 104 6.28 -5.37 -27.69
C GLY A 104 7.50 -4.97 -26.86
N LYS A 105 8.22 -3.91 -27.27
CA LYS A 105 9.42 -3.41 -26.58
C LYS A 105 9.20 -3.39 -25.07
N THR A 106 9.96 -4.22 -24.36
CA THR A 106 9.92 -4.29 -22.90
C THR A 106 10.63 -3.08 -22.34
N ILE A 107 10.00 -2.39 -21.39
CA ILE A 107 10.62 -1.24 -20.73
C ILE A 107 11.53 -1.78 -19.62
N ASP A 108 12.85 -1.76 -19.82
CA ASP A 108 13.84 -2.37 -18.91
C ASP A 108 13.98 -1.61 -17.56
N LYS A 109 13.73 -0.30 -17.54
CA LYS A 109 13.68 0.50 -16.30
C LYS A 109 12.39 1.29 -16.25
N ILE A 110 11.48 0.88 -15.37
CA ILE A 110 10.15 1.47 -15.31
C ILE A 110 10.18 2.73 -14.43
N GLY A 111 9.88 3.87 -15.07
CA GLY A 111 9.73 5.17 -14.42
C GLY A 111 8.35 5.34 -13.75
N TYR A 112 8.20 6.40 -12.94
CA TYR A 112 6.90 6.71 -12.31
C TYR A 112 5.83 7.11 -13.34
N GLY A 113 6.22 7.76 -14.44
CA GLY A 113 5.29 8.19 -15.50
C GLY A 113 4.60 7.03 -16.21
N ASP A 114 5.33 5.95 -16.48
CA ASP A 114 4.80 4.78 -17.19
C ASP A 114 3.84 3.96 -16.32
N LEU A 115 4.07 3.97 -15.00
CA LEU A 115 3.27 3.26 -14.02
C LEU A 115 1.94 3.93 -13.72
N LEU A 116 1.74 5.22 -14.00
CA LEU A 116 0.52 5.94 -13.59
C LEU A 116 -0.77 5.26 -14.06
N LYS A 117 -0.81 4.78 -15.31
CA LYS A 117 -2.01 4.11 -15.85
C LYS A 117 -2.26 2.76 -15.19
N VAL A 118 -1.21 1.97 -14.97
CA VAL A 118 -1.31 0.66 -14.31
C VAL A 118 -1.64 0.82 -12.84
N TRP A 119 -1.01 1.80 -12.18
CA TRP A 119 -1.25 2.16 -10.80
C TRP A 119 -2.69 2.56 -10.55
N ARG A 120 -3.28 3.43 -11.38
CA ARG A 120 -4.71 3.82 -11.23
C ARG A 120 -5.64 2.60 -11.29
N LYS A 121 -5.40 1.69 -12.25
CA LYS A 121 -6.21 0.46 -12.38
C LYS A 121 -6.02 -0.47 -11.20
N TRP A 122 -4.77 -0.66 -10.76
CA TRP A 122 -4.44 -1.50 -9.62
C TRP A 122 -5.00 -0.93 -8.31
N PHE A 123 -4.90 0.38 -8.10
CA PHE A 123 -5.44 1.06 -6.93
C PHE A 123 -6.98 1.02 -6.91
N MET A 124 -7.63 1.20 -8.06
CA MET A 124 -9.09 1.02 -8.17
C MET A 124 -9.48 -0.43 -7.83
N LEU A 125 -8.74 -1.42 -8.34
CA LEU A 125 -8.96 -2.82 -7.99
C LEU A 125 -8.84 -3.06 -6.48
N MET A 126 -7.81 -2.51 -5.83
CA MET A 126 -7.64 -2.59 -4.37
C MET A 126 -8.86 -2.04 -3.63
N ILE A 127 -9.37 -0.88 -4.03
CA ILE A 127 -10.56 -0.27 -3.42
C ILE A 127 -11.78 -1.19 -3.55
N TRP A 128 -12.03 -1.72 -4.75
CA TRP A 128 -13.15 -2.65 -4.98
C TRP A 128 -13.01 -3.93 -4.15
N THR A 129 -11.80 -4.47 -4.05
CA THR A 129 -11.57 -5.68 -3.24
C THR A 129 -11.77 -5.40 -1.76
N VAL A 130 -11.25 -4.28 -1.22
CA VAL A 130 -11.49 -3.88 0.17
C VAL A 130 -12.97 -3.66 0.44
N ALA A 131 -13.71 -3.03 -0.47
CA ALA A 131 -15.16 -2.87 -0.33
C ALA A 131 -15.89 -4.23 -0.30
N GLY A 132 -15.46 -5.18 -1.15
CA GLY A 132 -15.97 -6.56 -1.12
C GLY A 132 -15.66 -7.27 0.20
N GLU A 133 -14.43 -7.15 0.70
CA GLU A 133 -14.01 -7.70 2.00
C GLU A 133 -14.82 -7.12 3.15
N MET A 134 -15.13 -5.82 3.13
CA MET A 134 -15.99 -5.18 4.12
C MET A 134 -17.41 -5.79 4.12
N ILE A 135 -18.01 -5.99 2.94
CA ILE A 135 -19.34 -6.62 2.83
C ILE A 135 -19.30 -8.03 3.43
N VAL A 136 -18.29 -8.82 3.08
CA VAL A 136 -18.12 -10.18 3.61
C VAL A 136 -17.93 -10.15 5.12
N ALA A 137 -17.09 -9.26 5.64
CA ALA A 137 -16.85 -9.13 7.08
C ALA A 137 -18.13 -8.78 7.85
N VAL A 138 -18.99 -7.91 7.30
CA VAL A 138 -20.30 -7.59 7.92
C VAL A 138 -21.22 -8.82 7.96
N ILE A 139 -21.28 -9.59 6.87
CA ILE A 139 -22.07 -10.82 6.82
C ILE A 139 -21.57 -11.83 7.86
N VAL A 140 -20.25 -12.05 7.92
CA VAL A 140 -19.63 -12.96 8.90
C VAL A 140 -19.90 -12.48 10.32
N MET A 141 -19.71 -11.19 10.61
CA MET A 141 -19.97 -10.64 11.94
C MET A 141 -21.43 -10.79 12.36
N LYS A 142 -22.39 -10.63 11.42
CA LYS A 142 -23.82 -10.87 11.68
C LYS A 142 -24.15 -12.34 11.97
N LEU A 143 -23.40 -13.27 11.39
CA LEU A 143 -23.60 -14.71 11.59
C LEU A 143 -22.99 -15.21 12.90
N PHE A 144 -21.84 -14.67 13.32
CA PHE A 144 -21.06 -15.15 14.45
C PHE A 144 -21.10 -14.26 15.69
N SER A 145 -21.69 -13.06 15.62
CA SER A 145 -21.74 -12.11 16.73
C SER A 145 -22.99 -11.24 16.72
N SER A 146 -23.36 -10.70 17.88
CA SER A 146 -24.49 -9.79 18.07
C SER A 146 -24.11 -8.31 17.94
N TYR A 147 -23.13 -7.98 17.08
CA TYR A 147 -22.66 -6.59 16.93
C TYR A 147 -23.59 -5.75 16.06
N GLU A 148 -23.91 -4.54 16.55
CA GLU A 148 -24.95 -3.69 15.94
C GLU A 148 -24.46 -2.74 14.84
N SER A 149 -23.16 -2.51 14.65
CA SER A 149 -22.70 -1.64 13.53
C SER A 149 -21.25 -1.86 13.09
N VAL A 150 -20.95 -1.50 11.83
CA VAL A 150 -19.61 -1.57 11.21
C VAL A 150 -18.62 -0.65 11.90
N PHE A 151 -19.08 0.51 12.39
CA PHE A 151 -18.24 1.56 12.94
C PHE A 151 -17.68 1.27 14.34
N THR A 152 -18.19 0.26 15.04
CA THR A 152 -17.70 -0.07 16.39
C THR A 152 -16.38 -0.84 16.37
N TRP A 153 -16.15 -1.67 15.35
CA TRP A 153 -14.96 -2.49 15.25
C TRP A 153 -14.01 -2.03 14.13
N PHE A 154 -14.51 -1.26 13.16
CA PHE A 154 -13.70 -0.75 12.06
C PHE A 154 -12.70 0.30 12.55
N ASN A 155 -11.42 0.00 12.41
CA ASN A 155 -10.32 0.87 12.78
C ASN A 155 -9.20 0.84 11.73
N MET A 156 -8.18 1.67 11.93
CA MET A 156 -7.04 1.77 11.00
C MET A 156 -6.29 0.45 10.81
N TYR A 157 -6.20 -0.39 11.85
CA TYR A 157 -5.52 -1.68 11.78
C TYR A 157 -6.31 -2.68 10.95
N VAL A 158 -7.63 -2.72 11.12
CA VAL A 158 -8.55 -3.53 10.30
C VAL A 158 -8.46 -3.14 8.83
N LEU A 159 -8.52 -1.83 8.54
CA LEU A 159 -8.36 -1.33 7.18
C LEU A 159 -7.00 -1.74 6.59
N HIS A 160 -5.92 -1.65 7.37
CA HIS A 160 -4.60 -2.09 6.94
C HIS A 160 -4.58 -3.58 6.60
N ILE A 161 -5.20 -4.44 7.41
CA ILE A 161 -5.33 -5.87 7.14
C ILE A 161 -6.09 -6.13 5.84
N PHE A 162 -7.23 -5.46 5.64
CA PHE A 162 -7.98 -5.57 4.38
C PHE A 162 -7.15 -5.14 3.17
N ILE A 163 -6.37 -4.06 3.30
CA ILE A 163 -5.45 -3.63 2.23
C ILE A 163 -4.37 -4.71 1.96
N LEU A 164 -3.86 -5.40 2.98
CA LEU A 164 -2.89 -6.48 2.78
C LEU A 164 -3.54 -7.66 2.04
N ILE A 165 -4.74 -8.07 2.43
CA ILE A 165 -5.48 -9.18 1.80
C ILE A 165 -5.83 -8.82 0.35
N ALA A 166 -6.41 -7.64 0.13
CA ALA A 166 -6.70 -7.12 -1.20
C ALA A 166 -5.44 -7.04 -2.06
N GLY A 167 -4.30 -6.68 -1.47
CA GLY A 167 -2.99 -6.69 -2.12
C GLY A 167 -2.63 -8.02 -2.74
N PHE A 168 -2.85 -9.13 -2.02
CA PHE A 168 -2.59 -10.48 -2.52
C PHE A 168 -3.42 -10.78 -3.78
N PHE A 169 -4.73 -10.56 -3.71
CA PHE A 169 -5.62 -10.80 -4.85
C PHE A 169 -5.32 -9.86 -6.02
N SER A 170 -4.97 -8.62 -5.73
CA SER A 170 -4.68 -7.61 -6.75
C SER A 170 -3.49 -8.00 -7.62
N PHE A 171 -2.42 -8.59 -7.07
CA PHE A 171 -1.26 -9.00 -7.85
C PHE A 171 -1.57 -10.17 -8.79
N ILE A 172 -2.44 -11.09 -8.37
CA ILE A 172 -2.91 -12.20 -9.19
C ILE A 172 -3.78 -11.68 -10.34
N VAL A 173 -4.74 -10.80 -10.03
CA VAL A 173 -5.63 -10.24 -11.07
C VAL A 173 -4.85 -9.35 -12.04
N LEU A 174 -3.87 -8.61 -11.55
CA LEU A 174 -3.02 -7.74 -12.37
C LEU A 174 -2.23 -8.54 -13.40
N SER A 175 -1.64 -9.69 -13.02
CA SER A 175 -0.86 -10.53 -13.94
C SER A 175 -1.74 -11.27 -14.97
N VAL A 176 -2.96 -11.65 -14.58
CA VAL A 176 -3.84 -12.46 -15.45
C VAL A 176 -4.67 -11.58 -16.38
N LYS A 177 -5.24 -10.47 -15.90
CA LYS A 177 -6.18 -9.65 -16.68
C LYS A 177 -5.56 -8.44 -17.36
N CYS A 178 -4.42 -7.93 -16.89
CA CYS A 178 -3.82 -6.75 -17.49
C CYS A 178 -2.94 -7.14 -18.68
N LYS A 179 -3.44 -6.94 -19.91
CA LYS A 179 -2.66 -7.19 -21.15
C LYS A 179 -1.31 -6.47 -21.21
N LYS A 180 -1.13 -5.37 -20.45
CA LYS A 180 0.12 -4.60 -20.39
C LYS A 180 1.16 -5.15 -19.40
N VAL A 181 0.78 -6.10 -18.56
CA VAL A 181 1.65 -6.65 -17.52
C VAL A 181 1.87 -8.11 -17.82
N GLN A 182 3.13 -8.51 -17.94
CA GLN A 182 3.50 -9.91 -18.12
C GLN A 182 4.51 -10.32 -17.04
N VAL A 183 4.47 -11.59 -16.67
CA VAL A 183 5.48 -12.19 -15.80
C VAL A 183 6.48 -12.90 -16.70
N LYS A 184 7.73 -12.44 -16.71
CA LYS A 184 8.83 -13.16 -17.39
C LYS A 184 9.80 -13.72 -16.36
N LYS A 185 10.53 -14.76 -16.76
CA LYS A 185 11.67 -15.23 -15.99
C LYS A 185 12.79 -14.18 -16.05
N CYS A 186 13.41 -13.95 -14.91
CA CYS A 186 14.77 -13.44 -14.82
C CYS A 186 15.66 -14.64 -14.43
#